data_AF-A0A061HUF4-F1
#
_entry.id   AF-A0A061HUF4-F1
#
_cell.length_a   1.000
_cell.length_b   1.000
_cell.length_c   1.000
_cell.angle_alpha   90.00
_cell.angle_beta   90.00
_cell.angle_gamma   90.00
#
_symmetry.space_group_name_H-M   'P 1'
#
loop_
_entity.id
_entity.type
_entity.pdbx_description
1 polymer ?
#
loop_
_entity_poly.entity_id
_entity_poly.type
_entity_poly.pdbx_seq_one_letter_code
_entity_poly.pdbx_strand_id
1 'polypeptide(L)'
;MLSGTGAYAGLGQQILYDPAVYAQSSAAVGGAWKALPNKAAGVQLSKVLQGPSEPYFELVDWLLQLAGFMFGNADNVMPIVKQLAFESTNKYCKEALWPHKTRSLNDYIQICRDIDGHHIMGQVIASAMQNNKRIGWGPDLRHVLDVGKQVTLRKIVFLIHQCEYFLAFSRI
;
A
#
# COMPACT_ATOMS: atom_id res chain seq x y z
N MET A 1 22.47 25.99 12.53
CA MET A 1 21.06 26.31 12.20
C MET A 1 20.44 25.18 11.38
N LEU A 2 20.82 24.97 10.12
CA LEU A 2 20.24 23.91 9.27
C LEU A 2 20.42 22.48 9.80
N SER A 3 21.52 22.21 10.49
CA SER A 3 21.77 20.92 11.16
C SER A 3 21.04 20.75 12.50
N GLY A 4 20.43 21.80 13.04
CA GLY A 4 19.80 21.77 14.37
C GLY A 4 20.76 21.49 15.53
N THR A 5 22.08 21.62 15.34
CA THR A 5 23.09 21.31 16.37
C THR A 5 23.73 22.56 17.00
N GLY A 6 24.45 22.38 18.11
CA GLY A 6 25.21 23.44 18.79
C GLY A 6 24.31 24.51 19.41
N ALA A 7 24.58 25.78 19.10
CA ALA A 7 23.77 26.91 19.58
C ALA A 7 22.28 26.86 19.18
N TYR A 8 21.93 25.96 18.26
CA TYR A 8 20.57 25.77 17.74
C TYR A 8 19.99 24.39 18.07
N ALA A 9 20.54 23.71 19.09
CA ALA A 9 20.02 22.44 19.58
C ALA A 9 18.74 22.58 20.41
N GLY A 10 18.52 23.75 21.03
CA GLY A 10 17.33 24.04 21.82
C GLY A 10 16.14 24.40 20.94
N LEU A 11 14.95 23.90 21.31
CA LEU A 11 13.70 24.18 20.63
C LEU A 11 13.40 25.69 20.54
N GLY A 12 13.72 26.46 21.59
CA GLY A 12 13.50 27.91 21.61
C GLY A 12 14.26 28.65 20.50
N GLN A 13 15.45 28.19 20.15
CA GLN A 13 16.27 28.74 19.08
C GLN A 13 15.82 28.25 17.71
N GLN A 14 15.17 27.08 17.62
CA GLN A 14 14.64 26.50 16.38
C GLN A 14 13.29 27.12 15.95
N ILE A 15 12.46 27.55 16.91
CA ILE A 15 11.18 28.23 16.62
C ILE A 15 11.40 29.66 16.10
N LEU A 16 12.54 30.26 16.41
CA LEU A 16 12.90 31.63 16.00
C LEU A 16 13.69 31.67 14.68
N TYR A 17 13.67 30.59 13.89
CA TYR A 17 14.33 30.59 12.60
C TYR A 17 13.65 31.52 11.60
N ASP A 18 14.45 32.07 10.69
CA ASP A 18 13.91 32.73 9.52
C ASP A 18 13.06 31.74 8.70
N PRO A 19 11.88 32.14 8.20
CA PRO A 19 11.00 31.26 7.43
C PRO A 19 11.68 30.51 6.27
N ALA A 20 12.69 31.11 5.62
CA ALA A 20 13.42 30.48 4.53
C ALA A 20 14.22 29.23 4.98
N VAL A 21 14.60 29.15 6.25
CA VAL A 21 15.36 28.03 6.83
C VAL A 21 14.49 26.77 6.91
N TYR A 22 13.18 26.92 7.16
CA TYR A 22 12.23 25.79 7.11
C TYR A 22 12.09 25.24 5.68
N ALA A 23 12.04 26.12 4.67
CA ALA A 23 11.99 25.71 3.27
C ALA A 23 13.27 24.97 2.84
N GLN A 24 14.45 25.47 3.24
CA GLN A 24 15.73 24.83 2.93
C GLN A 24 15.90 23.47 3.62
N SER A 25 15.55 23.38 4.91
CA SER A 25 15.64 22.13 5.67
C SER A 25 14.68 21.07 5.12
N SER A 26 13.42 21.43 4.81
CA SER A 26 12.46 20.51 4.19
C SER A 26 12.89 20.05 2.80
N ALA A 27 13.44 20.94 1.96
CA ALA A 27 13.99 20.56 0.65
C ALA A 27 15.19 19.61 0.79
N ALA A 28 16.10 19.89 1.72
CA ALA A 28 17.27 19.05 1.99
C ALA A 28 16.87 17.67 2.53
N VAL A 29 15.92 17.61 3.46
CA VAL A 29 15.35 16.35 3.99
C VAL A 29 14.66 15.57 2.87
N GLY A 30 13.87 16.23 2.02
CA GLY A 30 13.22 15.59 0.88
C GLY A 30 14.22 15.02 -0.14
N GLY A 31 15.31 15.75 -0.40
CA GLY A 31 16.42 15.27 -1.24
C GLY A 31 17.16 14.09 -0.62
N ALA A 32 17.51 14.17 0.66
CA ALA A 32 18.18 13.11 1.40
C ALA A 32 17.32 11.84 1.48
N TRP A 33 16.01 11.98 1.70
CA TRP A 33 15.06 10.87 1.72
C TRP A 33 15.01 10.15 0.36
N LYS A 34 14.98 10.90 -0.75
CA LYS A 34 15.03 10.34 -2.10
C LYS A 34 16.37 9.69 -2.43
N ALA A 35 17.46 10.15 -1.81
CA ALA A 35 18.82 9.66 -2.02
C ALA A 35 19.16 8.43 -1.15
N LEU A 36 18.29 8.02 -0.21
CA LEU A 36 18.51 6.83 0.59
C LEU A 36 18.66 5.60 -0.33
N PRO A 37 19.69 4.75 -0.12
CA PRO A 37 19.93 3.60 -0.95
C PRO A 37 18.73 2.66 -0.93
N ASN A 38 18.44 2.12 -2.10
CA ASN A 38 17.28 1.32 -2.40
C ASN A 38 17.24 0.02 -1.56
N LYS A 39 16.63 0.06 -0.36
CA LYS A 39 16.30 -1.15 0.41
C LYS A 39 15.09 -1.91 -0.17
N ALA A 40 14.52 -1.47 -1.30
CA ALA A 40 13.67 -2.32 -2.13
C ALA A 40 14.48 -3.28 -3.01
N ALA A 41 15.80 -3.41 -2.80
CA ALA A 41 16.58 -4.53 -3.33
C ALA A 41 15.95 -5.93 -3.06
N GLY A 42 15.00 -6.03 -2.11
CA GLY A 42 14.16 -7.22 -1.92
C GLY A 42 12.72 -7.15 -2.43
N VAL A 43 12.15 -5.96 -2.69
CA VAL A 43 10.75 -5.78 -3.11
C VAL A 43 10.69 -5.74 -4.63
N GLN A 44 10.41 -6.89 -5.21
CA GLN A 44 10.20 -7.02 -6.66
C GLN A 44 8.80 -6.50 -7.00
N LEU A 45 8.68 -5.71 -8.07
CA LEU A 45 7.39 -5.21 -8.57
C LEU A 45 6.39 -6.37 -8.73
N SER A 46 6.86 -7.53 -9.22
CA SER A 46 6.08 -8.76 -9.41
C SER A 46 5.48 -9.39 -8.14
N LYS A 47 5.94 -9.01 -6.94
CA LYS A 47 5.43 -9.54 -5.66
C LYS A 47 4.33 -8.68 -5.03
N VAL A 48 4.08 -7.51 -5.61
CA VAL A 48 3.00 -6.64 -5.17
C VAL A 48 1.68 -7.26 -5.62
N LEU A 49 0.81 -7.59 -4.67
CA LEU A 49 -0.50 -8.20 -4.90
C LEU A 49 -1.54 -7.44 -4.10
N GLN A 50 -2.70 -7.18 -4.72
CA GLN A 50 -3.84 -6.58 -4.03
C GLN A 50 -4.37 -7.55 -2.97
N GLY A 51 -4.56 -7.05 -1.75
CA GLY A 51 -5.23 -7.79 -0.70
C GLY A 51 -6.68 -8.16 -1.06
N PRO A 52 -7.27 -9.17 -0.39
CA PRO A 52 -8.63 -9.62 -0.69
C PRO A 52 -9.71 -8.57 -0.40
N SER A 53 -9.44 -7.55 0.41
CA SER A 53 -10.38 -6.45 0.72
C SER A 53 -9.76 -5.07 0.48
N GLU A 54 -8.61 -5.01 -0.18
CA GLU A 54 -7.89 -3.77 -0.47
C GLU A 54 -8.49 -3.10 -1.71
N PRO A 55 -8.72 -1.77 -1.70
CA PRO A 55 -9.22 -1.06 -2.87
C PRO A 55 -8.20 -1.06 -4.00
N TYR A 56 -8.67 -1.10 -5.26
CA TYR A 56 -7.79 -1.22 -6.42
C TYR A 56 -6.84 -0.03 -6.61
N PHE A 57 -7.26 1.17 -6.22
CA PHE A 57 -6.44 2.37 -6.34
C PHE A 57 -5.15 2.30 -5.50
N GLU A 58 -5.20 1.70 -4.30
CA GLU A 58 -4.02 1.55 -3.44
C GLU A 58 -2.95 0.66 -4.09
N LEU A 59 -3.37 -0.43 -4.75
CA LEU A 59 -2.48 -1.26 -5.57
C LEU A 59 -1.77 -0.40 -6.64
N VAL A 60 -2.54 0.39 -7.39
CA VAL A 60 -1.99 1.19 -8.50
C VAL A 60 -1.03 2.26 -8.01
N ASP A 61 -1.37 2.95 -6.91
CA ASP A 61 -0.50 3.93 -6.27
C ASP A 61 0.82 3.30 -5.82
N TRP A 62 0.76 2.14 -5.16
CA TRP A 62 1.97 1.44 -4.73
C TRP A 62 2.84 0.98 -5.90
N LEU A 63 2.23 0.49 -6.99
CA LEU A 63 2.93 0.12 -8.22
C LEU A 63 3.65 1.32 -8.85
N LEU A 64 2.99 2.48 -8.91
CA LEU A 64 3.59 3.71 -9.46
C LEU A 64 4.74 4.22 -8.59
N GLN A 65 4.58 4.19 -7.26
CA GLN A 65 5.64 4.58 -6.33
C GLN A 65 6.86 3.67 -6.45
N LEU A 66 6.65 2.35 -6.48
CA LEU A 66 7.75 1.39 -6.64
C LEU A 66 8.40 1.48 -8.02
N ALA A 67 7.61 1.74 -9.07
CA ALA A 67 8.14 1.95 -10.41
C ALA A 67 9.00 3.22 -10.49
N GLY A 68 8.54 4.33 -9.92
CA GLY A 68 9.34 5.56 -9.80
C GLY A 68 10.62 5.33 -8.99
N PHE A 69 10.54 4.53 -7.94
CA PHE A 69 11.70 4.21 -7.11
C PHE A 69 12.73 3.31 -7.82
N MET A 70 12.29 2.30 -8.58
CA MET A 70 13.20 1.36 -9.25
C MET A 70 13.71 1.86 -10.60
N PHE A 71 12.89 2.60 -11.34
CA PHE A 71 13.21 3.04 -12.69
C PHE A 71 13.47 4.56 -12.79
N GLY A 72 13.46 5.27 -11.66
CA GLY A 72 13.66 6.73 -11.56
C GLY A 72 12.42 7.54 -11.95
N ASN A 73 11.76 7.19 -13.05
CA ASN A 73 10.46 7.74 -13.44
C ASN A 73 9.49 6.61 -13.82
N ALA A 74 8.32 6.59 -13.16
CA ALA A 74 7.26 5.63 -13.44
C ALA A 74 6.71 5.77 -14.87
N ASP A 75 6.71 6.99 -15.44
CA ASP A 75 6.20 7.26 -16.79
C ASP A 75 6.93 6.45 -17.87
N ASN A 76 8.22 6.20 -17.65
CA ASN A 76 9.07 5.44 -18.59
C ASN A 76 8.69 3.95 -18.66
N VAL A 77 7.98 3.44 -17.65
CA VAL A 77 7.62 2.02 -17.49
C VAL A 77 6.11 1.81 -17.34
N MET A 78 5.29 2.77 -17.75
CA MET A 78 3.84 2.68 -17.71
C MET A 78 3.25 1.43 -18.36
N PRO A 79 3.77 0.91 -19.49
CA PRO A 79 3.31 -0.36 -20.05
C PRO A 79 3.49 -1.54 -19.09
N ILE A 80 4.60 -1.57 -18.34
CA ILE A 80 4.91 -2.60 -17.35
C ILE A 80 4.00 -2.44 -16.14
N VAL A 81 3.81 -1.21 -15.65
CA VAL A 81 2.90 -0.91 -14.54
C VAL A 81 1.47 -1.34 -14.88
N LYS A 82 0.99 -1.04 -16.09
CA LYS A 82 -0.33 -1.46 -16.56
C LYS A 82 -0.49 -2.98 -16.60
N GLN A 83 0.52 -3.68 -17.14
CA GLN A 83 0.49 -5.15 -17.21
C GLN A 83 0.43 -5.75 -15.80
N LEU A 84 1.28 -5.26 -14.91
CA LEU A 84 1.32 -5.73 -13.54
C LEU A 84 0.04 -5.38 -12.76
N ALA A 85 -0.52 -4.20 -12.98
CA ALA A 85 -1.78 -3.78 -12.39
C ALA A 85 -2.97 -4.68 -12.78
N PHE A 86 -2.90 -5.37 -13.92
CA PHE A 86 -3.88 -6.39 -14.33
C PHE A 86 -3.58 -7.78 -13.74
N GLU A 87 -2.31 -8.15 -13.62
CA GLU A 87 -1.90 -9.46 -13.14
C GLU A 87 -2.05 -9.62 -11.62
N SER A 88 -1.67 -8.57 -10.88
CA SER A 88 -1.59 -8.50 -9.42
C SER A 88 -2.91 -8.20 -8.70
N THR A 89 -3.99 -8.03 -9.45
CA THR A 89 -5.33 -7.74 -8.94
C THR A 89 -5.94 -8.92 -8.20
N ASN A 90 -6.81 -8.65 -7.23
CA ASN A 90 -7.67 -9.68 -6.64
C ASN A 90 -8.61 -10.31 -7.69
N LYS A 91 -9.15 -11.50 -7.41
CA LYS A 91 -9.97 -12.25 -8.39
C LYS A 91 -11.20 -11.47 -8.87
N TYR A 92 -11.84 -10.70 -8.00
CA TYR A 92 -13.10 -10.00 -8.29
C TYR A 92 -12.89 -8.85 -9.27
N CYS A 93 -11.91 -7.99 -9.00
CA CYS A 93 -11.56 -6.91 -9.92
C CYS A 93 -10.90 -7.49 -11.19
N LYS A 94 -10.15 -8.60 -11.11
CA LYS A 94 -9.57 -9.27 -12.29
C LYS A 94 -10.63 -9.79 -13.27
N GLU A 95 -11.73 -10.35 -12.76
CA GLU A 95 -12.89 -10.75 -13.57
C GLU A 95 -13.56 -9.54 -14.25
N ALA A 96 -13.72 -8.43 -13.54
CA ALA A 96 -14.25 -7.19 -14.09
C ALA A 96 -13.34 -6.54 -15.15
N LEU A 97 -12.02 -6.67 -15.00
CA LEU A 97 -11.04 -6.12 -15.93
C LEU A 97 -10.79 -6.98 -17.17
N TRP A 98 -11.07 -8.28 -17.12
CA TRP A 98 -10.83 -9.22 -18.22
C TRP A 98 -11.37 -8.73 -19.60
N PRO A 99 -12.64 -8.29 -19.72
CA PRO A 99 -13.17 -7.77 -20.98
C PRO A 99 -12.57 -6.42 -21.41
N HIS A 100 -11.82 -5.75 -20.53
CA HIS A 100 -11.34 -4.39 -20.70
C HIS A 100 -9.81 -4.27 -20.74
N LYS A 101 -9.07 -5.37 -20.94
CA LYS A 101 -7.59 -5.42 -20.88
C LYS A 101 -6.84 -4.40 -21.78
N THR A 102 -7.47 -3.87 -22.81
CA THR A 102 -6.86 -2.87 -23.70
C THR A 102 -7.00 -1.43 -23.18
N ARG A 103 -7.92 -1.16 -22.24
CA ARG A 103 -8.22 0.18 -21.71
C ARG A 103 -7.08 0.79 -20.89
N SER A 104 -7.17 2.07 -20.56
CA SER A 104 -6.14 2.78 -19.80
C SER A 104 -6.12 2.35 -18.32
N LEU A 105 -5.01 2.63 -17.64
CA LEU A 105 -4.90 2.38 -16.19
C LEU A 105 -5.94 3.17 -15.39
N ASN A 106 -6.30 4.38 -15.84
CA ASN A 106 -7.36 5.17 -15.22
C ASN A 106 -8.74 4.51 -15.39
N ASP A 107 -9.01 3.90 -16.55
CA ASP A 107 -10.25 3.14 -16.76
C ASP A 107 -10.33 1.94 -15.81
N TYR A 108 -9.20 1.29 -15.51
CA TYR A 108 -9.17 0.17 -14.56
C TYR A 108 -9.57 0.62 -13.16
N ILE A 109 -9.07 1.79 -12.72
CA ILE A 109 -9.44 2.40 -11.44
C ILE A 109 -10.94 2.66 -11.39
N GLN A 110 -11.53 3.17 -12.47
CA GLN A 110 -12.98 3.43 -12.52
C GLN A 110 -13.80 2.13 -12.50
N ILE A 111 -13.40 1.10 -13.25
CA ILE A 111 -14.11 -0.18 -13.31
C ILE A 111 -14.12 -0.87 -11.94
N CYS A 112 -13.00 -0.83 -11.21
CA CYS A 112 -12.88 -1.50 -9.92
C CYS A 112 -13.17 -0.61 -8.71
N ARG A 113 -13.70 0.60 -8.93
CA ARG A 113 -14.00 1.55 -7.86
C ARG A 113 -14.99 1.01 -6.84
N ASP A 114 -16.00 0.27 -7.31
CA ASP A 114 -17.09 -0.26 -6.49
C ASP A 114 -16.83 -1.70 -6.02
N ILE A 115 -15.66 -2.27 -6.36
CA ILE A 115 -15.26 -3.63 -5.98
C ILE A 115 -14.34 -3.52 -4.76
N ASP A 116 -14.97 -3.38 -3.59
CA ASP A 116 -14.30 -3.25 -2.30
C ASP A 116 -14.59 -4.45 -1.37
N GLY A 117 -14.08 -4.40 -0.14
CA GLY A 117 -14.33 -5.45 0.84
C GLY A 117 -15.81 -5.71 1.12
N HIS A 118 -16.67 -4.69 1.01
CA HIS A 118 -18.11 -4.83 1.20
C HIS A 118 -18.81 -5.52 0.02
N HIS A 119 -18.43 -5.19 -1.22
CA HIS A 119 -18.90 -5.89 -2.42
C HIS A 119 -18.60 -7.39 -2.35
N ILE A 120 -17.39 -7.73 -1.93
CA ILE A 120 -16.92 -9.12 -1.81
C ILE A 120 -17.71 -9.88 -0.75
N MET A 121 -17.95 -9.26 0.41
CA MET A 121 -18.77 -9.85 1.47
C MET A 121 -20.22 -10.07 1.01
N GLY A 122 -20.79 -9.13 0.27
CA GLY A 122 -22.14 -9.26 -0.30
C GLY A 122 -22.27 -10.45 -1.27
N GLN A 123 -21.28 -10.63 -2.16
CA GLN A 123 -21.25 -11.79 -3.07
C GLN A 123 -21.12 -13.12 -2.32
N VAL A 124 -20.24 -13.20 -1.31
CA VAL A 124 -20.06 -14.42 -0.50
C VAL A 124 -21.36 -14.81 0.22
N ILE A 125 -22.06 -13.83 0.82
CA ILE A 125 -23.35 -14.05 1.48
C ILE A 125 -24.40 -14.52 0.47
N ALA A 126 -24.48 -13.89 -0.71
CA ALA A 126 -25.43 -14.26 -1.75
C ALA A 126 -25.18 -15.69 -2.28
N SER A 127 -23.92 -16.08 -2.51
CA SER A 127 -23.56 -17.44 -2.93
C SER A 127 -23.85 -18.48 -1.85
N ALA A 128 -23.64 -18.14 -0.56
CA ALA A 128 -24.02 -19.02 0.55
C ALA A 128 -25.55 -19.21 0.64
N MET A 129 -26.34 -18.17 0.36
CA MET A 129 -27.80 -18.24 0.31
C MET A 129 -28.32 -19.04 -0.90
N GLN A 130 -27.66 -18.96 -2.05
CA GLN A 130 -28.02 -19.74 -3.24
C GLN A 130 -27.71 -21.23 -3.08
N ASN A 131 -26.66 -21.59 -2.34
CA ASN A 131 -26.27 -22.97 -2.06
C ASN A 131 -27.06 -23.62 -0.91
N ASN A 132 -28.32 -23.20 -0.67
CA ASN A 132 -29.20 -23.75 0.36
C ASN A 132 -29.61 -25.22 0.06
N LYS A 133 -28.65 -26.14 0.20
CA LYS A 133 -28.88 -27.54 0.52
C LYS A 133 -28.42 -27.72 1.98
N ARG A 134 -29.35 -27.43 2.90
CA ARG A 134 -29.30 -27.72 4.36
C ARG A 134 -27.88 -27.89 4.92
N ILE A 135 -27.28 -26.78 5.35
CA ILE A 135 -26.12 -26.81 6.26
C ILE A 135 -26.55 -27.48 7.58
N GLY A 136 -26.35 -28.79 7.65
CA GLY A 136 -26.22 -29.49 8.92
C GLY A 136 -24.98 -28.95 9.62
N TRP A 137 -25.11 -28.63 10.91
CA TRP A 137 -24.03 -28.12 11.75
C TRP A 137 -22.91 -29.18 11.84
N GLY A 138 -21.88 -29.04 10.99
CA GLY A 138 -20.64 -29.82 10.99
C GLY A 138 -19.42 -28.94 11.31
N PRO A 139 -18.23 -29.53 11.54
CA PRO A 139 -17.11 -28.93 12.28
C PRO A 139 -16.33 -27.82 11.55
N ASP A 140 -16.91 -27.16 10.55
CA ASP A 140 -16.27 -26.19 9.65
C ASP A 140 -16.21 -24.75 10.21
N LEU A 141 -16.68 -24.54 11.45
CA LEU A 141 -16.62 -23.23 12.11
C LEU A 141 -15.21 -22.87 12.63
N ARG A 142 -14.30 -23.86 12.70
CA ARG A 142 -12.90 -23.63 13.13
C ARG A 142 -12.06 -22.96 12.04
N HIS A 143 -12.35 -23.21 10.76
CA HIS A 143 -11.53 -22.69 9.67
C HIS A 143 -11.80 -21.20 9.38
N VAL A 144 -13.05 -20.75 9.56
CA VAL A 144 -13.47 -19.36 9.32
C VAL A 144 -12.94 -18.41 10.41
N LEU A 145 -12.87 -18.87 11.66
CA LEU A 145 -12.29 -18.09 12.78
C LEU A 145 -10.77 -17.91 12.64
N ASP A 146 -10.07 -18.87 12.01
CA ASP A 146 -8.62 -18.83 11.83
C ASP A 146 -8.19 -17.79 10.77
N VAL A 147 -9.01 -17.59 9.73
CA VAL A 147 -8.76 -16.59 8.67
C VAL A 147 -8.89 -15.16 9.23
N GLY A 148 -9.85 -14.90 10.13
CA GLY A 148 -10.01 -13.59 10.77
C GLY A 148 -8.86 -13.20 11.72
N LYS A 149 -8.26 -14.19 12.38
CA LYS A 149 -7.12 -13.98 13.31
C LYS A 149 -5.82 -13.65 12.58
N GLN A 150 -5.59 -14.26 11.41
CA GLN A 150 -4.41 -14.04 10.55
C GLN A 150 -4.36 -12.63 9.95
N VAL A 151 -5.50 -12.06 9.54
CA VAL A 151 -5.57 -10.70 8.96
C VAL A 151 -5.28 -9.63 10.00
N THR A 152 -5.75 -9.81 11.24
CA THR A 152 -5.52 -8.87 12.34
C THR A 152 -4.07 -8.89 12.82
N LEU A 153 -3.45 -10.08 12.89
CA LEU A 153 -2.04 -10.24 13.27
C LEU A 153 -1.07 -9.63 12.25
N ARG A 154 -1.33 -9.74 10.93
CA ARG A 154 -0.49 -9.11 9.91
C ARG A 154 -0.50 -7.58 9.99
N LYS A 155 -1.65 -6.96 10.25
CA LYS A 155 -1.74 -5.49 10.43
C LYS A 155 -1.03 -5.03 11.70
N ILE A 156 -1.14 -5.79 12.80
CA ILE A 156 -0.45 -5.48 14.07
C ILE A 156 1.06 -5.64 13.94
N VAL A 157 1.56 -6.71 13.29
CA VAL A 157 3.01 -6.89 13.06
C VAL A 157 3.59 -5.79 12.17
N PHE A 158 2.85 -5.34 11.14
CA PHE A 158 3.30 -4.23 10.28
C PHE A 158 3.38 -2.88 11.03
N LEU A 159 2.39 -2.62 11.91
CA LEU A 159 2.38 -1.42 12.76
C LEU A 159 3.45 -1.46 13.87
N ILE A 160 3.71 -2.61 14.49
CA ILE A 160 4.77 -2.75 15.50
C ILE A 160 6.15 -2.58 14.87
N HIS A 161 6.38 -3.16 13.70
CA HIS A 161 7.64 -2.99 12.98
C HIS A 161 7.85 -1.51 12.59
N GLN A 162 6.84 -0.81 12.08
CA GLN A 162 6.95 0.63 11.80
C GLN A 162 7.22 1.48 13.05
N CYS A 163 6.75 1.07 14.23
CA CYS A 163 6.94 1.81 15.48
C CYS A 163 8.35 1.61 16.08
N GLU A 164 8.93 0.40 16.01
CA GLU A 164 10.29 0.14 16.48
C GLU A 164 11.36 0.85 15.64
N TYR A 165 11.15 1.01 14.34
CA TYR A 165 12.04 1.82 13.49
C TYR A 165 12.01 3.31 13.85
N PHE A 166 10.87 3.84 14.31
CA PHE A 166 10.74 5.23 14.73
C PHE A 166 11.44 5.48 16.08
N LEU A 167 11.37 4.52 17.01
CA LEU A 167 12.05 4.61 18.31
C LEU A 167 13.58 4.41 18.20
N ALA A 168 14.06 3.60 17.25
CA ALA A 168 15.48 3.44 16.99
C ALA A 168 16.14 4.69 16.36
N PHE A 169 15.36 5.47 15.58
CA PHE A 169 15.86 6.70 14.95
C PHE A 169 15.85 7.92 15.89
N SER A 170 15.09 7.88 17.00
CA SER A 170 15.05 8.92 18.03
C SER A 170 16.18 8.84 19.07
N ARG A 171 17.12 7.89 18.92
CA ARG A 171 18.28 7.68 19.83
C ARG A 171 19.64 7.86 19.17
N ILE A 172 19.69 8.50 18.01
CA ILE A 172 20.92 9.00 17.35
C ILE A 172 20.82 10.52 17.29
#